data_AF-A0A266NDF9-F1
#
_entry.id   AF-A0A266NDF9-F1
#
_cell.length_a   1.000
_cell.length_b   1.000
_cell.length_c   1.000
_cell.angle_alpha   90.00
_cell.angle_beta   90.00
_cell.angle_gamma   90.00
#
_symmetry.space_group_name_H-M   'P 1'
#
loop_
_entity.id
_entity.type
_entity.pdbx_description
1 polymer ?
#
loop_
_entity_poly.entity_id
_entity_poly.type
_entity_poly.pdbx_seq_one_letter_code
_entity_poly.pdbx_strand_id
1 'polypeptide(L)'
;MKKVLILSLTALLGACSSMHSTPQATLDGEVFYLQRIALPPTATLEVSLQDVSLADAPAVTLAKQSGPIKGQVPLPFHLTYDPASVKPGHTYAISARIEDNGQLLFINTERNSVDLNAKTLQPLRLRVDQVAH
;
A
#
# COMPACT_ATOMS: atom_id res chain seq x y z
N MET A 1 -6.06 71.15 29.75
CA MET A 1 -7.50 70.79 29.84
C MET A 1 -7.82 69.80 28.73
N LYS A 2 -8.51 68.70 29.08
CA LYS A 2 -9.20 67.68 28.23
C LYS A 2 -8.32 66.79 27.30
N LYS A 3 -8.13 65.48 27.59
CA LYS A 3 -9.04 64.30 27.40
C LYS A 3 -9.27 64.03 25.89
N VAL A 4 -8.95 62.89 25.25
CA VAL A 4 -9.49 61.50 25.33
C VAL A 4 -8.71 60.70 24.24
N LEU A 5 -7.95 59.63 24.53
CA LEU A 5 -8.26 58.18 24.48
C LEU A 5 -9.07 57.66 23.27
N ILE A 6 -8.50 56.81 22.39
CA ILE A 6 -9.13 55.78 21.51
C ILE A 6 -7.94 55.16 20.73
N LEU A 7 -7.44 53.93 20.97
CA LEU A 7 -8.00 52.56 20.89
C LEU A 7 -8.26 52.08 19.45
N SER A 8 -7.30 51.37 18.85
CA SER A 8 -7.48 50.53 17.65
C SER A 8 -6.41 49.43 17.64
N LEU A 9 -6.66 48.31 18.33
CA LEU A 9 -7.28 47.08 17.82
C LEU A 9 -6.31 46.26 16.94
N THR A 10 -5.44 45.51 17.62
CA THR A 10 -4.63 44.42 17.09
C THR A 10 -5.52 43.22 16.73
N ALA A 11 -5.75 43.00 15.44
CA ALA A 11 -6.35 41.76 14.95
C ALA A 11 -5.23 40.75 14.62
N LEU A 12 -4.88 39.89 15.59
CA LEU A 12 -4.09 38.69 15.33
C LEU A 12 -4.97 37.69 14.59
N LEU A 13 -4.72 37.50 13.28
CA LEU A 13 -5.26 36.36 12.53
C LEU A 13 -4.51 35.09 12.98
N GLY A 14 -5.09 34.38 13.95
CA GLY A 14 -4.71 33.00 14.26
C GLY A 14 -5.27 32.06 13.20
N ALA A 15 -4.46 31.74 12.18
CA ALA A 15 -4.75 30.65 11.26
C ALA A 15 -4.52 29.32 11.98
N CYS A 16 -5.57 28.74 12.56
CA CYS A 16 -5.55 27.35 13.01
C CYS A 16 -5.53 26.44 11.76
N SER A 17 -4.34 26.13 11.26
CA SER A 17 -4.15 25.04 10.31
C SER A 17 -4.38 23.72 11.04
N SER A 18 -5.63 23.25 11.07
CA SER A 18 -5.95 21.91 11.56
C SER A 18 -5.32 20.87 10.64
N MET A 19 -4.13 20.39 11.02
CA MET A 19 -3.50 19.22 10.41
C MET A 19 -4.45 18.02 10.56
N HIS A 20 -5.26 17.76 9.54
CA HIS A 20 -6.02 16.52 9.45
C HIS A 20 -5.05 15.42 9.04
N SER A 21 -4.57 14.65 10.03
CA SER A 21 -3.92 13.38 9.77
C SER A 21 -4.97 12.43 9.21
N THR A 22 -4.93 12.13 7.92
CA THR A 22 -5.72 11.04 7.35
C THR A 22 -5.33 9.74 8.06
N PRO A 23 -6.28 9.01 8.66
CA PRO A 23 -5.99 7.70 9.25
C PRO A 23 -5.29 6.81 8.22
N GLN A 24 -4.23 6.12 8.62
CA GLN A 24 -3.53 5.14 7.78
C GLN A 24 -3.63 3.77 8.44
N ALA A 25 -3.91 2.75 7.64
CA ALA A 25 -3.82 1.36 8.05
C ALA A 25 -2.67 0.67 7.30
N THR A 26 -2.15 -0.40 7.90
CA THR A 26 -1.05 -1.18 7.35
C THR A 26 -1.47 -2.61 7.09
N LEU A 27 -0.88 -3.19 6.05
CA LEU A 27 -0.98 -4.60 5.72
C LEU A 27 0.42 -5.16 5.52
N ASP A 28 0.77 -6.11 6.37
CA ASP A 28 2.10 -6.70 6.45
C ASP A 28 2.08 -8.15 5.95
N GLY A 29 3.17 -8.56 5.31
CA GLY A 29 3.31 -9.92 4.85
C GLY A 29 4.66 -10.21 4.20
N GLU A 30 4.72 -11.37 3.56
CA GLU A 30 5.92 -11.88 2.91
C GLU A 30 5.58 -12.43 1.52
N VAL A 31 6.49 -12.21 0.57
CA VAL A 31 6.48 -12.82 -0.75
C VAL A 31 7.48 -13.96 -0.82
N PHE A 32 7.07 -15.12 -1.34
CA PHE A 32 7.95 -16.27 -1.50
C PHE A 32 7.71 -17.04 -2.79
N TYR A 33 8.70 -17.82 -3.21
CA TYR A 33 8.62 -18.76 -4.33
C TYR A 33 9.27 -20.09 -3.94
N LEU A 34 8.96 -21.16 -4.67
CA LEU A 34 9.39 -22.53 -4.32
C LEU A 34 10.69 -22.95 -5.02
N GLN A 35 11.01 -22.30 -6.13
CA GLN A 35 12.18 -22.53 -6.95
C GLN A 35 13.45 -22.25 -6.13
N ARG A 36 14.44 -23.13 -6.20
CA ARG A 36 15.71 -22.96 -5.49
C ARG A 36 16.71 -22.16 -6.33
N ILE A 37 16.32 -20.95 -6.70
CA ILE A 37 17.13 -20.02 -7.49
C ILE A 37 17.30 -18.70 -6.76
N ALA A 38 18.46 -18.08 -6.91
CA ALA A 38 18.69 -16.73 -6.41
C ALA A 38 18.07 -15.70 -7.36
N LEU A 39 17.53 -14.62 -6.80
CA LEU A 39 17.11 -13.47 -7.61
C LEU A 39 18.35 -12.71 -8.10
N PRO A 40 18.30 -12.13 -9.32
CA PRO A 40 19.30 -11.17 -9.76
C PRO A 40 19.41 -10.00 -8.77
N PRO A 41 20.61 -9.42 -8.59
CA PRO A 41 20.81 -8.28 -7.68
C PRO A 41 20.08 -7.02 -8.12
N THR A 42 19.67 -6.94 -9.39
CA THR A 42 18.90 -5.85 -10.01
C THR A 42 17.39 -6.05 -9.89
N ALA A 43 16.93 -7.17 -9.32
CA ALA A 43 15.52 -7.47 -9.20
C ALA A 43 14.78 -6.51 -8.25
N THR A 44 13.58 -6.13 -8.65
CA THR A 44 12.66 -5.30 -7.88
C THR A 44 11.42 -6.11 -7.51
N LEU A 45 10.87 -5.84 -6.32
CA LEU A 45 9.61 -6.39 -5.87
C LEU A 45 8.56 -5.28 -5.94
N GLU A 46 7.44 -5.55 -6.59
CA GLU A 46 6.22 -4.74 -6.48
C GLU A 46 5.11 -5.56 -5.83
N VAL A 47 4.49 -5.00 -4.80
CA VAL A 47 3.30 -5.53 -4.12
C VAL A 47 2.21 -4.47 -4.18
N SER A 48 0.98 -4.88 -4.48
CA SER A 48 -0.16 -3.97 -4.60
C SER A 48 -1.41 -4.53 -3.95
N LEU A 49 -2.12 -3.67 -3.22
CA LEU A 49 -3.48 -3.90 -2.72
C LEU A 49 -4.46 -3.34 -3.74
N GLN A 50 -5.37 -4.19 -4.20
CA GLN A 50 -6.28 -3.88 -5.30
C GLN A 50 -7.72 -4.21 -4.94
N ASP A 51 -8.64 -3.36 -5.38
CA ASP A 51 -10.07 -3.63 -5.45
C ASP A 51 -10.36 -4.48 -6.69
N VAL A 52 -10.82 -5.71 -6.46
CA VAL A 52 -11.11 -6.72 -7.48
C VAL A 52 -12.59 -7.09 -7.51
N SER A 53 -13.45 -6.18 -7.04
CA SER A 53 -14.90 -6.39 -6.93
C SER A 53 -15.60 -6.51 -8.28
N LEU A 54 -15.04 -5.88 -9.31
CA LEU A 54 -15.55 -5.93 -10.67
C LEU A 54 -14.73 -6.96 -11.46
N ALA A 55 -15.40 -8.00 -11.97
CA ALA A 55 -14.74 -9.06 -12.72
C ALA A 55 -14.27 -8.59 -14.12
N ASP A 56 -15.03 -7.69 -14.74
CA ASP A 56 -14.84 -7.27 -16.15
C ASP A 56 -14.19 -5.88 -16.28
N ALA A 57 -13.59 -5.37 -15.20
CA ALA A 57 -12.94 -4.07 -15.19
C ALA A 57 -11.50 -4.18 -14.67
N PRO A 58 -10.59 -3.28 -15.09
CA PRO A 58 -9.27 -3.18 -14.49
C PRO A 58 -9.38 -2.96 -12.97
N ALA A 59 -8.58 -3.72 -12.21
CA ALA A 59 -8.55 -3.60 -10.77
C ALA A 59 -8.04 -2.21 -10.35
N VAL A 60 -8.64 -1.64 -9.30
CA VAL A 60 -8.24 -0.32 -8.78
C VAL A 60 -7.22 -0.49 -7.68
N THR A 61 -6.03 0.08 -7.83
CA THR A 61 -4.97 0.00 -6.81
C THR A 61 -5.24 0.98 -5.67
N LEU A 62 -5.34 0.46 -4.44
CA LEU A 62 -5.49 1.23 -3.20
C LEU A 62 -4.13 1.59 -2.59
N ALA A 63 -3.17 0.68 -2.68
CA ALA A 63 -1.81 0.88 -2.19
C ALA A 63 -0.81 0.08 -3.01
N LYS A 64 0.42 0.60 -3.08
CA LYS A 64 1.51 -0.03 -3.82
C LYS A 64 2.83 0.21 -3.13
N GLN A 65 3.62 -0.84 -2.99
CA GLN A 65 5.02 -0.80 -2.61
C GLN A 65 5.83 -1.33 -3.79
N SER A 66 6.85 -0.58 -4.21
CA SER A 66 7.80 -1.03 -5.23
C SER A 66 9.21 -0.62 -4.84
N GLY A 67 10.19 -1.51 -5.03
CA GLY A 67 11.57 -1.20 -4.71
C GLY A 67 12.55 -2.35 -4.93
N PRO A 68 13.86 -2.08 -4.76
CA PRO A 68 14.89 -3.10 -4.84
C PRO A 68 14.73 -4.12 -3.72
N ILE A 69 15.03 -5.37 -4.04
CA ILE A 69 14.92 -6.48 -3.09
C ILE A 69 16.12 -6.44 -2.14
N LYS A 70 15.84 -6.54 -0.83
CA LYS A 70 16.86 -6.60 0.22
C LYS A 70 16.81 -7.96 0.88
N GLY A 71 17.92 -8.68 0.86
CA GLY A 71 18.04 -9.99 1.48
C GLY A 71 17.55 -11.14 0.59
N GLN A 72 17.14 -12.24 1.22
CA GLN A 72 16.69 -13.46 0.56
C GLN A 72 15.24 -13.74 0.92
N VAL A 73 14.57 -14.53 0.08
CA VAL A 73 13.20 -14.99 0.29
C VAL A 73 13.08 -15.77 1.61
N PRO A 74 12.01 -15.58 2.40
CA PRO A 74 10.82 -14.74 2.14
C PRO A 74 11.09 -13.24 2.20
N LEU A 75 10.51 -12.48 1.26
CA LEU A 75 10.69 -11.04 1.11
C LEU A 75 9.58 -10.29 1.84
N PRO A 76 9.88 -9.52 2.91
CA PRO A 76 8.86 -8.79 3.63
C PRO A 76 8.31 -7.60 2.82
N PHE A 77 7.03 -7.29 3.01
CA PHE A 77 6.40 -6.07 2.50
C PHE A 77 5.52 -5.41 3.57
N HIS A 78 5.33 -4.11 3.41
CA HIS A 78 4.57 -3.23 4.28
C HIS A 78 3.74 -2.27 3.42
N LEU A 79 2.45 -2.54 3.26
CA LEU A 79 1.55 -1.69 2.49
C LEU A 79 0.77 -0.75 3.42
N THR A 80 0.93 0.56 3.20
CA THR A 80 0.12 1.57 3.86
C THR A 80 -1.00 2.02 2.94
N TYR A 81 -2.24 2.01 3.43
CA TYR A 81 -3.43 2.42 2.67
C TYR A 81 -4.34 3.32 3.51
N ASP A 82 -5.21 4.08 2.83
CA ASP A 82 -6.25 4.88 3.46
C ASP A 82 -7.49 4.00 3.72
N PRO A 83 -7.90 3.76 4.98
CA PRO A 83 -9.11 3.01 5.31
C PRO A 83 -10.38 3.61 4.70
N ALA A 84 -10.43 4.92 4.44
CA ALA A 84 -11.59 5.55 3.80
C ALA A 84 -11.75 5.14 2.32
N SER A 85 -10.71 4.56 1.71
CA SER A 85 -10.79 3.98 0.36
C SER A 85 -11.42 2.58 0.34
N VAL A 86 -11.62 1.96 1.51
CA VAL A 86 -12.29 0.66 1.65
C VAL A 86 -13.80 0.86 1.61
N LYS A 87 -14.47 0.16 0.70
CA LYS A 87 -15.91 0.28 0.44
C LYS A 87 -16.66 -0.95 0.94
N PRO A 88 -17.84 -0.78 1.56
CA PRO A 88 -18.68 -1.92 1.96
C PRO A 88 -19.10 -2.77 0.76
N GLY A 89 -19.05 -4.09 0.90
CA GLY A 89 -19.45 -5.04 -0.16
C GLY A 89 -18.42 -5.24 -1.27
N HIS A 90 -17.26 -4.58 -1.20
CA HIS A 90 -16.15 -4.77 -2.14
C HIS A 90 -15.22 -5.91 -1.68
N THR A 91 -14.57 -6.55 -2.65
CA THR A 91 -13.56 -7.59 -2.43
C THR A 91 -12.18 -7.07 -2.82
N TYR A 92 -11.21 -7.29 -1.94
CA TYR A 92 -9.83 -6.84 -2.11
C TYR A 92 -8.89 -8.03 -2.26
N ALA A 93 -7.82 -7.83 -3.02
CA ALA A 93 -6.77 -8.82 -3.19
C ALA A 93 -5.38 -8.17 -3.24
N ILE A 94 -4.38 -8.97 -2.90
CA ILE A 94 -2.98 -8.60 -3.06
C ILE A 94 -2.42 -9.25 -4.31
N SER A 95 -1.65 -8.48 -5.06
CA SER A 95 -0.81 -8.98 -6.14
C SER A 95 0.65 -8.65 -5.83
N ALA A 96 1.54 -9.57 -6.17
CA ALA A 96 2.98 -9.33 -6.17
C ALA A 96 3.62 -9.84 -7.45
N ARG A 97 4.65 -9.10 -7.86
CA ARG A 97 5.51 -9.44 -8.99
C ARG A 97 6.95 -9.08 -8.70
N ILE A 98 7.84 -9.88 -9.26
CA ILE A 98 9.27 -9.63 -9.24
C ILE A 98 9.71 -9.39 -10.67
N GLU A 99 10.34 -8.26 -10.90
CA GLU A 99 10.84 -7.84 -12.20
C GLU A 99 12.36 -7.67 -12.14
N ASP A 100 13.04 -7.87 -13.26
CA ASP A 100 14.45 -7.52 -13.43
C ASP A 100 14.61 -6.67 -14.68
N ASN A 101 15.06 -5.43 -14.51
CA ASN A 101 15.18 -4.45 -15.60
C ASN A 101 13.90 -4.32 -16.47
N GLY A 102 12.72 -4.45 -15.86
CA GLY A 102 11.42 -4.38 -16.52
C GLY A 102 10.93 -5.70 -17.15
N GLN A 103 11.72 -6.78 -17.08
CA GLN A 103 11.28 -8.12 -17.45
C GLN A 103 10.64 -8.82 -16.25
N LEU A 104 9.41 -9.30 -16.42
CA LEU A 104 8.70 -10.06 -15.40
C LEU A 104 9.37 -11.43 -15.18
N LEU A 105 9.81 -11.69 -13.95
CA LEU A 105 10.43 -12.96 -13.56
C LEU A 105 9.46 -13.85 -12.78
N PHE A 106 8.75 -13.27 -11.82
CA PHE A 106 7.77 -13.98 -10.98
C PHE A 106 6.50 -13.17 -10.81
N ILE A 107 5.36 -13.85 -10.69
CA ILE A 107 4.05 -13.24 -10.41
C ILE A 107 3.15 -14.21 -9.63
N ASN A 108 2.27 -13.71 -8.77
CA ASN A 108 1.24 -14.55 -8.17
C ASN A 108 0.16 -14.89 -9.21
N THR A 109 -0.15 -16.17 -9.38
CA THR A 109 -1.15 -16.64 -10.36
C THR A 109 -2.53 -16.85 -9.73
N GLU A 110 -2.57 -17.04 -8.42
CA GLU A 110 -3.80 -17.21 -7.64
C GLU A 110 -4.29 -15.89 -7.05
N ARG A 111 -5.61 -15.80 -6.85
CA ARG A 111 -6.23 -14.68 -6.14
C ARG A 111 -5.92 -14.78 -4.66
N ASN A 112 -5.24 -13.77 -4.12
CA ASN A 112 -4.90 -13.67 -2.70
C ASN A 112 -5.82 -12.63 -2.04
N SER A 113 -7.04 -13.04 -1.69
CA SER A 113 -8.05 -12.14 -1.11
C SER A 113 -7.72 -11.76 0.33
N VAL A 114 -8.04 -10.51 0.69
CA VAL A 114 -7.81 -9.96 2.03
C VAL A 114 -9.10 -9.35 2.56
N ASP A 115 -9.47 -9.73 3.78
CA ASP A 115 -10.56 -9.09 4.50
C ASP A 115 -10.06 -7.87 5.27
N LEU A 116 -10.15 -6.69 4.65
CA LEU A 116 -9.75 -5.41 5.26
C LEU A 116 -10.66 -4.95 6.40
N ASN A 117 -11.79 -5.62 6.63
CA ASN A 117 -12.72 -5.33 7.73
C ASN A 117 -12.50 -6.22 8.96
N ALA A 118 -11.59 -7.19 8.86
CA ALA A 118 -11.26 -8.07 9.98
C ALA A 118 -10.67 -7.26 11.14
N LYS A 119 -11.06 -7.61 12.38
CA LYS A 119 -10.52 -6.97 13.60
C LYS A 119 -9.00 -7.17 13.76
N THR A 120 -8.45 -8.21 13.13
CA THR A 120 -7.02 -8.52 13.16
C THR A 120 -6.64 -9.13 11.82
N LEU A 121 -5.71 -8.48 11.13
CA LEU A 121 -5.12 -9.00 9.90
C LEU A 121 -4.00 -9.97 10.29
N GLN A 122 -4.04 -11.18 9.73
CA GLN A 122 -2.93 -12.11 9.86
C GLN A 122 -1.83 -11.73 8.87
N PRO A 123 -0.54 -11.97 9.19
CA PRO A 123 0.55 -11.76 8.24
C PRO A 123 0.30 -12.58 6.98
N LEU A 124 0.25 -11.90 5.83
CA LEU A 124 -0.01 -12.56 4.55
C LEU A 124 1.23 -13.28 4.06
N ARG A 125 1.05 -14.48 3.49
CA ARG A 125 2.11 -15.19 2.77
C ARG A 125 1.72 -15.37 1.32
N LEU A 126 2.41 -14.66 0.45
CA LEU A 126 2.08 -14.55 -0.96
C LEU A 126 3.05 -15.38 -1.78
N ARG A 127 2.56 -16.46 -2.38
CA ARG A 127 3.35 -17.25 -3.33
C ARG A 127 3.37 -16.56 -4.68
N VAL A 128 4.57 -16.39 -5.24
CA VAL A 128 4.77 -16.02 -6.65
C VAL A 128 5.37 -17.20 -7.39
N ASP A 129 4.94 -17.37 -8.64
CA ASP A 129 5.42 -18.40 -9.54
C ASP A 129 6.28 -17.77 -10.63
N GLN A 130 7.28 -18.52 -11.08
CA GLN A 130 8.13 -18.08 -12.18
C GLN A 130 7.30 -18.03 -13.47
N VAL A 131 7.50 -16.98 -14.27
CA VAL A 131 6.90 -16.90 -15.60
C VAL A 131 7.58 -17.95 -16.50
N ALA A 132 6.77 -18.86 -17.05
CA ALA A 132 7.25 -19.80 -18.06
C ALA A 132 7.48 -19.05 -19.38
N HIS A 133 8.69 -19.20 -19.94
CA HIS A 133 9.04 -18.76 -21.28
C HIS A 133 8.74 -19.86 -22.31
#